data_AF-A0A6G1SHW0-F1
#
_entry.id   AF-A0A6G1SHW0-F1
#
_cell.length_a   1.000
_cell.length_b   1.000
_cell.length_c   1.000
_cell.angle_alpha   90.00
_cell.angle_beta   90.00
_cell.angle_gamma   90.00
#
_symmetry.space_group_name_H-M   'P 1'
#
loop_
_entity.id
_entity.type
_entity.pdbx_description
1 polymer ?
#
loop_
_entity_poly.entity_id
_entity_poly.type
_entity_poly.pdbx_seq_one_letter_code
_entity_poly.pdbx_strand_id
1 'polypeptide(L)'
;AGAGGGGGGGGHGGGRAEKRLKLNSLKADQKFPFWRHTYLHFHRSWLSIVRDPMLCSMQLALHIIVPVMVSLVYGTYVGKPNACPRAGPIDIMAYALEPTDTALQLQEDLRTTLENIGYIFFKLYGIIFAAMTVTVLTFPLDMHVLVKEFRNGWYGLSSYFLGRTLADIPFQLTLPLLAMSLSYYATGQPSSYLQWRFFSITAILILSSLIAQSQGLLFGAILMDKMKAAVFVAPAATTPIILFAGFLVRTQSIPSYLRPLSNLSYLRYAIEACLISRYGFNQCECDPAIFNQTVRELPPIARSMLDYWLSSYRPISDVTNGTLDMDMDNNSTAVAGPSALDAAAATNESMVANKPDLFTKLIDSLTRANSFGRNITSCEQVVPYPMIDYDLKDEQLFSCFAILLAMLIFTRLLTFFIVCYKVKRKV
;
A
#
# COMPACT_ATOMS: atom_id res chain seq x y z
N ALA A 1 10.13 75.05 -67.79
CA ALA A 1 11.03 73.87 -67.76
C ALA A 1 11.75 73.88 -66.42
N GLY A 2 11.83 72.85 -65.59
CA GLY A 2 11.26 71.49 -65.51
C GLY A 2 11.12 71.15 -64.01
N ALA A 3 10.10 70.42 -63.56
CA ALA A 3 9.98 68.95 -63.57
C ALA A 3 10.48 68.29 -62.27
N GLY A 4 9.52 67.74 -61.52
CA GLY A 4 9.57 66.36 -61.01
C GLY A 4 10.10 66.11 -59.60
N GLY A 5 9.30 65.40 -58.79
CA GLY A 5 9.84 64.67 -57.63
C GLY A 5 8.85 64.30 -56.53
N GLY A 6 7.72 63.67 -56.86
CA GLY A 6 6.92 62.95 -55.87
C GLY A 6 7.57 61.60 -55.50
N GLY A 7 7.55 61.25 -54.21
CA GLY A 7 7.87 59.93 -53.67
C GLY A 7 7.64 60.00 -52.15
N GLY A 8 6.71 59.26 -51.55
CA GLY A 8 6.40 57.86 -51.75
C GLY A 8 7.10 57.05 -50.67
N GLY A 9 6.56 57.07 -49.44
CA GLY A 9 7.24 56.48 -48.28
C GLY A 9 6.31 56.15 -47.11
N GLY A 10 5.15 55.56 -47.38
CA GLY A 10 4.18 55.19 -46.34
C GLY A 10 3.41 53.93 -46.71
N GLY A 11 4.06 52.76 -46.74
CA GLY A 11 3.38 51.53 -47.20
C GLY A 11 3.85 50.20 -46.61
N HIS A 12 4.97 50.14 -45.87
CA HIS A 12 5.56 48.83 -45.49
C HIS A 12 5.09 48.24 -44.15
N GLY A 13 4.34 49.00 -43.32
CA GLY A 13 3.84 48.52 -42.02
C GLY A 13 2.50 47.76 -42.08
N GLY A 14 1.55 48.24 -42.89
CA GLY A 14 0.17 47.74 -42.93
C GLY A 14 0.04 46.32 -43.48
N GLY A 15 0.77 46.00 -44.57
CA GLY A 15 0.69 44.69 -45.22
C GLY A 15 1.20 43.52 -44.37
N ARG A 16 2.09 43.77 -43.40
CA ARG A 16 2.59 42.71 -42.50
C ARG A 16 1.61 42.39 -41.39
N ALA A 17 0.92 43.40 -40.85
CA ALA A 17 -0.13 43.23 -39.86
C ALA A 17 -1.37 42.56 -40.48
N GLU A 18 -1.76 42.98 -41.68
CA GLU A 18 -2.88 42.39 -42.42
C GLU A 18 -2.60 40.93 -42.82
N LYS A 19 -1.39 40.61 -43.29
CA LYS A 19 -0.97 39.22 -43.55
C LYS A 19 -0.98 38.36 -42.29
N ARG A 20 -0.61 38.91 -41.12
CA ARG A 20 -0.70 38.20 -39.83
C ARG A 20 -2.14 37.95 -39.42
N LEU A 21 -3.02 38.94 -39.57
CA LEU A 21 -4.45 38.79 -39.28
C LEU A 21 -5.10 37.73 -40.19
N LYS A 22 -4.82 37.77 -41.50
CA LYS A 22 -5.27 36.75 -42.46
C LYS A 22 -4.69 35.35 -42.15
N LEU A 23 -3.43 35.26 -41.75
CA LEU A 23 -2.83 33.98 -41.36
C LEU A 23 -3.48 33.42 -40.09
N ASN A 24 -3.81 34.28 -39.12
CA ASN A 24 -4.45 33.88 -37.88
C ASN A 24 -5.92 33.48 -38.10
N SER A 25 -6.64 34.13 -39.01
CA SER A 25 -8.01 33.72 -39.38
C SER A 25 -8.00 32.37 -40.11
N LEU A 26 -7.06 32.14 -41.03
CA LEU A 26 -6.90 30.85 -41.73
C LEU A 26 -6.55 29.69 -40.78
N LYS A 27 -5.82 29.96 -39.70
CA LYS A 27 -5.52 28.97 -38.66
C LYS A 27 -6.73 28.67 -37.76
N ALA A 28 -7.62 29.63 -37.56
CA ALA A 28 -8.82 29.45 -36.73
C ALA A 28 -9.88 28.56 -37.41
N ASP A 29 -9.96 28.59 -38.74
CA ASP A 29 -10.93 27.81 -39.53
C ASP A 29 -10.47 26.38 -39.90
N GLN A 30 -9.28 25.97 -39.45
CA GLN A 30 -8.67 24.71 -39.87
C GLN A 30 -9.32 23.52 -39.12
N LYS A 31 -10.23 22.81 -39.80
CA LYS A 31 -10.82 21.56 -39.29
C LYS A 31 -9.82 20.41 -39.45
N PHE A 32 -9.29 19.93 -38.32
CA PHE A 32 -8.36 18.80 -38.32
C PHE A 32 -9.10 17.46 -38.17
N PRO A 33 -8.80 16.44 -39.01
CA PRO A 33 -9.33 15.09 -38.81
C PRO A 33 -8.70 14.44 -37.57
N PHE A 34 -9.41 14.48 -36.45
CA PHE A 34 -8.92 14.06 -35.13
C PHE A 34 -8.30 12.65 -35.13
N TRP A 35 -9.07 11.63 -35.54
CA TRP A 35 -8.63 10.24 -35.47
C TRP A 35 -7.43 9.92 -36.37
N ARG A 36 -7.39 10.52 -37.57
CA ARG A 36 -6.28 10.30 -38.52
C ARG A 36 -4.99 10.92 -37.98
N HIS A 37 -5.07 12.11 -37.38
CA HIS A 37 -3.92 12.75 -36.74
C HIS A 37 -3.47 11.98 -35.50
N THR A 38 -4.40 11.53 -34.66
CA THR A 38 -4.09 10.70 -33.48
C THR A 38 -3.34 9.42 -33.88
N TYR A 39 -3.78 8.72 -34.92
CA TYR A 39 -3.11 7.52 -35.42
C TYR A 39 -1.68 7.82 -35.94
N LEU A 40 -1.52 8.89 -36.71
CA LEU A 40 -0.20 9.30 -37.21
C LEU A 40 0.75 9.66 -36.06
N HIS A 41 0.26 10.37 -35.04
CA HIS A 41 1.03 10.69 -33.84
C HIS A 41 1.37 9.47 -33.01
N PHE A 42 0.44 8.54 -32.87
CA PHE A 42 0.69 7.24 -32.24
C PHE A 42 1.82 6.51 -32.97
N HIS A 43 1.71 6.34 -34.28
CA HIS A 43 2.72 5.62 -35.07
C HIS A 43 4.09 6.31 -35.03
N ARG A 44 4.13 7.65 -35.19
CA ARG A 44 5.36 8.44 -35.07
C ARG A 44 6.00 8.29 -33.69
N SER A 45 5.22 8.42 -32.62
CA SER A 45 5.72 8.32 -31.25
C SER A 45 6.21 6.92 -30.96
N TRP A 46 5.46 5.89 -31.38
CA TRP A 46 5.85 4.49 -31.27
C TRP A 46 7.19 4.20 -31.94
N LEU A 47 7.35 4.63 -33.20
CA LEU A 47 8.62 4.47 -33.92
C LEU A 47 9.76 5.22 -33.24
N SER A 48 9.50 6.42 -32.70
CA SER A 48 10.52 7.19 -31.98
C SER A 48 11.00 6.46 -30.73
N ILE A 49 10.08 5.87 -29.96
CA ILE A 49 10.41 5.15 -28.72
C ILE A 49 11.17 3.86 -29.04
N VAL A 50 10.71 3.09 -30.03
CA VAL A 50 11.35 1.80 -30.41
C VAL A 50 12.72 2.02 -31.04
N ARG A 51 12.92 3.11 -31.80
CA ARG A 51 14.18 3.41 -32.48
C ARG A 51 15.21 4.12 -31.61
N ASP A 52 14.88 4.49 -30.38
CA ASP A 52 15.84 5.03 -29.42
C ASP A 52 16.42 3.89 -28.57
N PRO A 53 17.57 3.29 -28.98
CA PRO A 53 18.13 2.15 -28.28
C PRO A 53 18.64 2.52 -26.89
N MET A 54 19.03 3.78 -26.66
CA MET A 54 19.58 4.21 -25.38
C MET A 54 18.47 4.23 -24.32
N LEU A 55 17.31 4.78 -24.66
CA LEU A 55 16.19 4.88 -23.74
C LEU A 55 15.55 3.51 -23.47
N CYS A 56 15.35 2.72 -24.53
CA CYS A 56 14.77 1.38 -24.43
C CYS A 56 15.70 0.42 -23.67
N SER A 57 17.00 0.45 -23.95
CA SER A 57 17.98 -0.38 -23.23
C SER A 57 18.09 0.02 -21.76
N MET A 58 18.14 1.31 -21.44
CA MET A 58 18.17 1.79 -20.06
C MET A 58 16.90 1.40 -19.28
N GLN A 59 15.73 1.49 -19.91
CA GLN A 59 14.47 1.06 -19.32
C GLN A 59 14.45 -0.45 -19.06
N LEU A 60 14.85 -1.26 -20.04
CA LEU A 60 14.89 -2.70 -19.91
C LEU A 60 15.89 -3.13 -18.83
N ALA A 61 17.07 -2.52 -18.80
CA ALA A 61 18.09 -2.75 -17.79
C ALA A 61 17.53 -2.45 -16.39
N LEU A 62 16.86 -1.31 -16.19
CA LEU A 62 16.29 -0.95 -14.89
C LEU A 62 15.18 -1.92 -14.45
N HIS A 63 14.30 -2.35 -15.36
CA HIS A 63 13.20 -3.29 -15.06
C HIS A 63 13.65 -4.76 -14.93
N ILE A 64 14.88 -5.09 -15.30
CA ILE A 64 15.47 -6.42 -15.05
C ILE A 64 16.37 -6.37 -13.81
N ILE A 65 17.33 -5.45 -13.77
CA ILE A 65 18.35 -5.38 -12.73
C ILE A 65 17.70 -5.11 -11.37
N VAL A 66 16.76 -4.16 -11.27
CA VAL A 66 16.16 -3.82 -9.97
C VAL A 66 15.33 -4.98 -9.42
N PRO A 67 14.38 -5.59 -10.15
CA PRO A 67 13.63 -6.73 -9.62
C PRO A 67 14.49 -7.95 -9.32
N VAL A 68 15.53 -8.22 -10.11
CA VAL A 68 16.48 -9.31 -9.84
C VAL A 68 17.26 -9.02 -8.56
N MET A 69 17.81 -7.82 -8.42
CA MET A 69 18.59 -7.43 -7.25
C MET A 69 17.73 -7.45 -5.98
N VAL A 70 16.52 -6.89 -6.04
CA VAL A 70 15.54 -6.96 -4.95
C VAL A 70 15.21 -8.42 -4.61
N SER A 71 14.96 -9.28 -5.60
CA SER A 71 14.66 -10.69 -5.34
C SER A 71 15.85 -11.45 -4.74
N LEU A 72 17.09 -11.10 -5.10
CA LEU A 72 18.30 -11.68 -4.50
C LEU A 72 18.50 -11.22 -3.05
N VAL A 73 18.19 -9.96 -2.74
CA VAL A 73 18.31 -9.40 -1.39
C VAL A 73 17.28 -10.03 -0.44
N TYR A 74 16.03 -10.18 -0.88
CA TYR A 74 14.97 -10.78 -0.04
C TYR A 74 15.02 -12.31 -0.05
N GLY A 75 15.50 -12.94 -1.12
CA GLY A 75 15.59 -14.40 -1.22
C GLY A 75 14.26 -15.07 -1.57
N THR A 76 14.30 -16.40 -1.64
CA THR A 76 13.22 -17.24 -2.22
C THR A 76 12.13 -17.64 -1.24
N TYR A 77 12.35 -17.40 0.06
CA TYR A 77 11.45 -17.82 1.13
C TYR A 77 10.46 -16.71 1.56
N VAL A 78 10.77 -15.45 1.23
CA VAL A 78 10.01 -14.27 1.70
C VAL A 78 8.53 -14.31 1.32
N GLY A 79 8.20 -14.86 0.15
CA GLY A 79 6.82 -14.94 -0.32
C GLY A 79 5.99 -16.10 0.23
N LYS A 80 6.56 -17.03 1.02
CA LYS A 80 5.86 -18.25 1.46
C LYS A 80 4.96 -18.06 2.70
N PRO A 81 5.42 -17.45 3.80
CA PRO A 81 4.62 -17.40 5.03
C PRO A 81 3.45 -16.40 4.91
N ASN A 82 2.37 -16.71 5.62
CA ASN A 82 1.15 -15.90 5.66
C ASN A 82 0.97 -15.15 7.00
N ALA A 83 1.81 -15.41 8.02
CA ALA A 83 1.69 -14.86 9.38
C ALA A 83 0.25 -14.93 9.92
N CYS A 84 -0.33 -16.13 9.87
CA CYS A 84 -1.67 -16.39 10.38
C CYS A 84 -1.66 -16.49 11.91
N PRO A 85 -2.64 -15.88 12.60
CA PRO A 85 -2.78 -16.05 14.03
C PRO A 85 -3.13 -17.51 14.34
N ARG A 86 -2.67 -17.99 15.48
CA ARG A 86 -3.02 -19.34 15.94
C ARG A 86 -4.35 -19.27 16.65
N ALA A 87 -5.39 -19.68 15.94
CA ALA A 87 -6.74 -19.79 16.46
C ALA A 87 -6.98 -21.22 16.95
N GLY A 88 -6.95 -21.42 18.27
CA GLY A 88 -7.16 -22.72 18.91
C GLY A 88 -6.82 -22.68 20.40
N PRO A 89 -7.18 -23.73 21.17
CA PRO A 89 -6.82 -23.82 22.58
C PRO A 89 -5.31 -23.76 22.80
N ILE A 90 -4.85 -22.89 23.70
CA ILE A 90 -3.46 -22.86 24.14
C ILE A 90 -3.29 -23.88 25.25
N ASP A 91 -2.65 -25.00 24.94
CA ASP A 91 -2.19 -25.93 25.98
C ASP A 91 -0.93 -25.35 26.64
N ILE A 92 -1.13 -24.70 27.79
CA ILE A 92 -0.06 -24.10 28.59
C ILE A 92 0.93 -25.16 29.07
N MET A 93 0.47 -26.39 29.34
CA MET A 93 1.33 -27.46 29.83
C MET A 93 2.21 -28.02 28.72
N ALA A 94 1.64 -28.21 27.52
CA ALA A 94 2.44 -28.55 26.34
C ALA A 94 3.48 -27.47 26.03
N TYR A 95 3.10 -26.18 26.11
CA TYR A 95 4.02 -25.06 25.91
C TYR A 95 5.15 -25.00 26.96
N ALA A 96 4.86 -25.35 28.21
CA ALA A 96 5.82 -25.28 29.32
C ALA A 96 6.75 -26.49 29.42
N LEU A 97 6.29 -27.68 29.00
CA LEU A 97 7.04 -28.93 29.10
C LEU A 97 7.89 -29.22 27.86
N GLU A 98 7.44 -28.79 26.68
CA GLU A 98 8.23 -28.78 25.45
C GLU A 98 8.18 -27.35 24.89
N PRO A 99 9.29 -26.60 24.81
CA PRO A 99 9.31 -25.35 24.07
C PRO A 99 9.04 -25.69 22.62
N THR A 100 7.76 -25.65 22.23
CA THR A 100 7.35 -26.08 20.90
C THR A 100 8.08 -25.20 19.87
N ASP A 101 8.80 -25.83 18.94
CA ASP A 101 9.41 -25.19 17.75
C ASP A 101 8.43 -24.21 17.08
N THR A 102 7.14 -24.49 17.26
CA THR A 102 6.03 -23.69 16.80
C THR A 102 6.10 -22.21 17.24
N ALA A 103 6.36 -21.84 18.49
CA ALA A 103 6.32 -20.41 18.88
C ALA A 103 7.44 -19.60 18.19
N LEU A 104 8.61 -20.23 18.06
CA LEU A 104 9.74 -19.70 17.29
C LEU A 104 9.40 -19.59 15.80
N GLN A 105 8.69 -20.57 15.23
CA GLN A 105 8.21 -20.52 13.84
C GLN A 105 7.22 -19.37 13.60
N LEU A 106 6.30 -19.08 14.54
CA LEU A 106 5.35 -17.96 14.38
C LEU A 106 6.09 -16.61 14.36
N GLN A 107 7.08 -16.44 15.22
CA GLN A 107 7.91 -15.24 15.24
C GLN A 107 8.70 -15.09 13.92
N GLU A 108 9.24 -16.19 13.41
CA GLU A 108 9.97 -16.22 12.14
C GLU A 108 9.06 -15.94 10.92
N ASP A 109 7.85 -16.51 10.92
CA ASP A 109 6.81 -16.24 9.90
C ASP A 109 6.40 -14.77 9.91
N LEU A 110 6.26 -14.18 11.09
CA LEU A 110 5.96 -12.76 11.24
C LEU A 110 7.11 -11.89 10.71
N ARG A 111 8.36 -12.20 11.09
CA ARG A 111 9.55 -11.49 10.60
C ARG A 111 9.63 -11.54 9.07
N THR A 112 9.50 -12.72 8.49
CA THR A 112 9.55 -12.94 7.04
C THR A 112 8.38 -12.24 6.32
N THR A 113 7.22 -12.19 6.96
CA THR A 113 6.05 -11.46 6.43
C THR A 113 6.28 -9.95 6.40
N LEU A 114 6.89 -9.38 7.44
CA LEU A 114 7.30 -7.97 7.46
C LEU A 114 8.32 -7.67 6.35
N GLU A 115 9.26 -8.59 6.10
CA GLU A 115 10.19 -8.50 4.98
C GLU A 115 9.45 -8.52 3.63
N ASN A 116 8.42 -9.35 3.47
CA ASN A 116 7.62 -9.39 2.25
C ASN A 116 6.85 -8.08 2.00
N ILE A 117 6.34 -7.42 3.05
CA ILE A 117 5.75 -6.08 2.93
C ILE A 117 6.79 -5.10 2.41
N GLY A 118 8.02 -5.15 2.96
CA GLY A 118 9.14 -4.35 2.47
C GLY A 118 9.47 -4.61 1.01
N TYR A 119 9.50 -5.88 0.61
CA TYR A 119 9.68 -6.29 -0.79
C TYR A 119 8.61 -5.71 -1.72
N ILE A 120 7.32 -5.79 -1.34
CA ILE A 120 6.21 -5.22 -2.10
C ILE A 120 6.39 -3.71 -2.27
N PHE A 121 6.77 -3.01 -1.18
CA PHE A 121 7.04 -1.58 -1.19
C PHE A 121 8.19 -1.21 -2.14
N PHE A 122 9.36 -1.85 -2.02
CA PHE A 122 10.51 -1.53 -2.87
C PHE A 122 10.26 -1.84 -4.34
N LYS A 123 9.50 -2.89 -4.64
CA LYS A 123 9.08 -3.21 -6.01
C LYS A 123 8.19 -2.12 -6.60
N LEU A 124 7.16 -1.68 -5.87
CA LEU A 124 6.30 -0.56 -6.28
C LEU A 124 7.11 0.72 -6.49
N TYR A 125 7.96 1.05 -5.52
CA TYR A 125 8.85 2.21 -5.58
C TYR A 125 9.77 2.18 -6.82
N GLY A 126 10.42 1.04 -7.08
CA GLY A 126 11.31 0.88 -8.23
C GLY A 126 10.62 1.11 -9.56
N ILE A 127 9.42 0.55 -9.76
CA ILE A 127 8.65 0.71 -11.00
C ILE A 127 8.16 2.16 -11.18
N ILE A 128 7.67 2.78 -10.11
CA ILE A 128 7.24 4.19 -10.12
C ILE A 128 8.41 5.10 -10.49
N PHE A 129 9.55 4.90 -9.84
CA PHE A 129 10.75 5.69 -10.06
C PHE A 129 11.28 5.53 -11.50
N ALA A 130 11.29 4.30 -12.01
CA ALA A 130 11.69 3.98 -13.38
C ALA A 130 10.80 4.68 -14.43
N ALA A 131 9.47 4.56 -14.29
CA ALA A 131 8.51 5.13 -15.22
C ALA A 131 8.56 6.67 -15.23
N MET A 132 8.68 7.28 -14.06
CA MET A 132 8.74 8.74 -13.92
C MET A 132 10.06 9.32 -14.47
N THR A 133 11.21 8.75 -14.10
CA THR A 133 12.52 9.34 -14.46
C THR A 133 12.72 9.43 -15.97
N VAL A 134 12.34 8.38 -16.70
CA VAL A 134 12.49 8.33 -18.15
C VAL A 134 11.58 9.32 -18.88
N THR A 135 10.37 9.50 -18.36
CA THR A 135 9.38 10.41 -18.98
C THR A 135 9.74 11.87 -18.72
N VAL A 136 10.27 12.20 -17.55
CA VAL A 136 10.77 13.55 -17.21
C VAL A 136 11.98 13.94 -18.06
N LEU A 137 12.83 12.98 -18.43
CA LEU A 137 14.03 13.24 -19.24
C LEU A 137 13.67 13.56 -20.70
N THR A 138 12.71 12.84 -21.26
CA THR A 138 12.39 12.88 -22.69
C THR A 138 11.33 13.91 -23.05
N PHE A 139 10.32 14.09 -22.20
CA PHE A 139 9.16 14.92 -22.53
C PHE A 139 9.46 16.42 -22.75
N PRO A 140 10.38 17.07 -21.99
CA PRO A 140 10.77 18.46 -22.28
C PRO A 140 11.27 18.66 -23.72
N LEU A 141 12.02 17.68 -24.26
CA LEU A 141 12.55 17.73 -25.63
C LEU A 141 11.40 17.66 -26.66
N ASP A 142 10.46 16.74 -26.43
CA ASP A 142 9.27 16.58 -27.27
C ASP A 142 8.38 17.84 -27.25
N MET A 143 8.28 18.52 -26.10
CA MET A 143 7.52 19.77 -25.97
C MET A 143 8.09 20.92 -26.82
N HIS A 144 9.42 21.03 -26.97
CA HIS A 144 10.02 22.06 -27.83
C HIS A 144 9.66 21.85 -29.30
N VAL A 145 9.58 20.60 -29.74
CA VAL A 145 9.12 20.25 -31.09
C VAL A 145 7.62 20.54 -31.23
N LEU A 146 6.82 20.14 -30.24
CA LEU A 146 5.38 20.37 -30.22
C LEU A 146 5.01 21.85 -30.37
N VAL A 147 5.70 22.76 -29.67
CA VAL A 147 5.45 24.21 -29.77
C VAL A 147 5.68 24.71 -31.20
N LYS A 148 6.72 24.23 -31.89
CA LYS A 148 7.02 24.61 -33.27
C LYS A 148 5.94 24.09 -34.24
N GLU A 149 5.55 22.83 -34.10
CA GLU A 149 4.54 22.18 -34.94
C GLU A 149 3.15 22.79 -34.73
N PHE A 150 2.79 23.10 -33.48
CA PHE A 150 1.53 23.78 -33.14
C PHE A 150 1.50 25.21 -33.67
N ARG A 151 2.59 25.97 -33.55
CA ARG A 151 2.68 27.32 -34.13
C ARG A 151 2.47 27.33 -35.65
N ASN A 152 2.88 26.26 -36.33
CA ASN A 152 2.68 26.09 -37.77
C ASN A 152 1.26 25.64 -38.15
N GLY A 153 0.40 25.31 -37.18
CA GLY A 153 -0.98 24.89 -37.44
C GLY A 153 -1.08 23.51 -38.09
N TRP A 154 -0.15 22.60 -37.81
CA TRP A 154 -0.16 21.26 -38.43
C TRP A 154 -1.24 20.34 -37.86
N TYR A 155 -1.54 20.45 -36.56
CA TYR A 155 -2.51 19.61 -35.86
C TYR A 155 -2.91 20.20 -34.51
N GLY A 156 -4.00 19.67 -33.92
CA GLY A 156 -4.48 20.05 -32.59
C GLY A 156 -3.75 19.35 -31.44
N LEU A 157 -3.71 19.98 -30.26
CA LEU A 157 -3.01 19.45 -29.08
C LEU A 157 -3.63 18.17 -28.52
N SER A 158 -4.95 18.01 -28.64
CA SER A 158 -5.68 16.82 -28.18
C SER A 158 -5.30 15.57 -28.97
N SER A 159 -5.19 15.65 -30.30
CA SER A 159 -4.79 14.50 -31.13
C SER A 159 -3.34 14.07 -30.86
N TYR A 160 -2.45 15.03 -30.62
CA TYR A 160 -1.07 14.73 -30.24
C TYR A 160 -0.98 14.06 -28.86
N PHE A 161 -1.63 14.62 -27.84
CA PHE A 161 -1.54 14.10 -26.48
C PHE A 161 -2.14 12.70 -26.35
N LEU A 162 -3.27 12.45 -27.03
CA LEU A 162 -3.87 11.12 -27.10
C LEU A 162 -2.97 10.14 -27.84
N GLY A 163 -2.45 10.52 -29.02
CA GLY A 163 -1.55 9.67 -29.81
C GLY A 163 -0.28 9.30 -29.03
N ARG A 164 0.32 10.25 -28.32
CA ARG A 164 1.48 10.01 -27.45
C ARG A 164 1.14 9.09 -26.29
N THR A 165 0.03 9.34 -25.59
CA THR A 165 -0.38 8.50 -24.46
C THR A 165 -0.60 7.05 -24.90
N LEU A 166 -1.23 6.83 -26.06
CA LEU A 166 -1.43 5.48 -26.62
C LEU A 166 -0.10 4.80 -26.99
N ALA A 167 0.89 5.55 -27.47
CA ALA A 167 2.20 5.00 -27.85
C ALA A 167 3.01 4.51 -26.65
N ASP A 168 2.76 5.06 -25.45
CA ASP A 168 3.44 4.68 -24.22
C ASP A 168 2.84 3.41 -23.57
N ILE A 169 1.57 3.08 -23.82
CA ILE A 169 0.84 1.97 -23.17
C ILE A 169 1.55 0.62 -23.35
N PRO A 170 2.03 0.21 -24.54
CA PRO A 170 2.63 -1.12 -24.69
C PRO A 170 3.88 -1.32 -23.83
N PHE A 171 4.72 -0.30 -23.68
CA PHE A 171 5.89 -0.34 -22.80
C PHE A 171 5.49 -0.39 -21.32
N GLN A 172 4.47 0.39 -20.93
CA GLN A 172 3.95 0.38 -19.57
C GLN A 172 3.20 -0.90 -19.20
N LEU A 173 2.76 -1.68 -20.19
CA LEU A 173 2.17 -2.99 -19.97
C LEU A 173 3.26 -4.07 -19.87
N THR A 174 4.21 -4.06 -20.80
CA THR A 174 5.21 -5.14 -20.93
C THR A 174 6.31 -5.07 -19.88
N LEU A 175 6.82 -3.88 -19.55
CA LEU A 175 7.96 -3.75 -18.63
C LEU A 175 7.59 -4.13 -17.18
N PRO A 176 6.47 -3.66 -16.59
CA PRO A 176 6.05 -4.11 -15.26
C PRO A 176 5.66 -5.59 -15.24
N LEU A 177 5.06 -6.12 -16.31
CA LEU A 177 4.74 -7.54 -16.43
C LEU A 177 6.01 -8.39 -16.39
N LEU A 178 7.06 -7.98 -17.11
CA LEU A 178 8.36 -8.65 -17.09
C LEU A 178 9.04 -8.55 -15.72
N ALA A 179 9.05 -7.37 -15.12
CA ALA A 179 9.58 -7.18 -13.77
C ALA A 179 8.85 -8.06 -12.73
N MET A 180 7.52 -8.18 -12.88
CA MET A 180 6.70 -8.98 -11.99
C MET A 180 6.91 -10.48 -12.22
N SER A 181 7.01 -10.94 -13.46
CA SER A 181 7.24 -12.37 -13.74
C SER A 181 8.57 -12.84 -13.16
N LEU A 182 9.67 -12.10 -13.35
CA LEU A 182 10.97 -12.47 -12.77
C LEU A 182 10.91 -12.54 -11.24
N SER A 183 10.35 -11.49 -10.61
CA SER A 183 10.39 -11.36 -9.15
C SER A 183 9.37 -12.24 -8.42
N TYR A 184 8.22 -12.55 -9.03
CA TYR A 184 7.19 -13.42 -8.42
C TYR A 184 7.71 -14.83 -8.16
N TYR A 185 8.31 -15.42 -9.21
CA TYR A 185 8.83 -16.79 -9.14
C TYR A 185 10.12 -16.84 -8.31
N ALA A 186 10.96 -15.80 -8.38
CA ALA A 186 12.17 -15.73 -7.58
C ALA A 186 11.88 -15.63 -6.07
N THR A 187 10.82 -14.94 -5.65
CA THR A 187 10.49 -14.74 -4.22
C THR A 187 9.54 -15.78 -3.63
N GLY A 188 9.12 -16.78 -4.43
CA GLY A 188 8.27 -17.87 -3.95
C GLY A 188 6.86 -17.43 -3.53
N GLN A 189 6.30 -16.41 -4.18
CA GLN A 189 4.94 -15.94 -3.91
C GLN A 189 3.90 -17.03 -4.21
N PRO A 190 2.76 -17.07 -3.48
CA PRO A 190 1.81 -18.17 -3.55
C PRO A 190 1.16 -18.24 -4.93
N SER A 191 1.09 -19.45 -5.50
CA SER A 191 0.26 -19.68 -6.68
C SER A 191 -1.21 -19.81 -6.25
N SER A 192 -2.13 -19.32 -7.07
CA SER A 192 -3.57 -19.47 -6.85
C SER A 192 -4.24 -20.00 -8.11
N TYR A 193 -5.47 -20.49 -8.00
CA TYR A 193 -6.26 -20.90 -9.17
C TYR A 193 -6.28 -19.77 -10.22
N LEU A 194 -5.96 -20.11 -11.49
CA LEU A 194 -5.80 -19.17 -12.61
C LEU A 194 -4.79 -18.02 -12.38
N GLN A 195 -3.91 -18.14 -11.38
CA GLN A 195 -2.92 -17.11 -11.02
C GLN A 195 -3.52 -15.70 -10.84
N TRP A 196 -4.77 -15.60 -10.37
CA TRP A 196 -5.46 -14.30 -10.26
C TRP A 196 -4.68 -13.29 -9.39
N ARG A 197 -3.97 -13.76 -8.34
CA ARG A 197 -3.12 -12.92 -7.48
C ARG A 197 -1.97 -12.27 -8.26
N PHE A 198 -1.31 -13.04 -9.11
CA PHE A 198 -0.25 -12.54 -9.98
C PHE A 198 -0.78 -11.45 -10.91
N PHE A 199 -1.90 -11.70 -11.60
CA PHE A 199 -2.51 -10.72 -12.50
C PHE A 199 -3.00 -9.47 -11.76
N SER A 200 -3.56 -9.62 -10.57
CA SER A 200 -4.02 -8.50 -9.74
C SER A 200 -2.85 -7.59 -9.33
N ILE A 201 -1.78 -8.16 -8.77
CA ILE A 201 -0.58 -7.40 -8.38
C ILE A 201 0.05 -6.75 -9.62
N THR A 202 0.13 -7.47 -10.74
CA THR A 202 0.67 -6.92 -12.00
C THR A 202 -0.17 -5.74 -12.50
N ALA A 203 -1.50 -5.83 -12.46
CA ALA A 203 -2.40 -4.75 -12.83
C ALA A 203 -2.21 -3.50 -11.95
N ILE A 204 -2.01 -3.68 -10.64
CA ILE A 204 -1.71 -2.58 -9.70
C ILE A 204 -0.38 -1.92 -10.06
N LEU A 205 0.66 -2.70 -10.41
CA LEU A 205 1.96 -2.18 -10.83
C LEU A 205 1.84 -1.37 -12.13
N ILE A 206 1.09 -1.87 -13.11
CA ILE A 206 0.83 -1.17 -14.38
C ILE A 206 0.07 0.14 -14.15
N LEU A 207 -0.98 0.13 -13.32
CA LEU A 207 -1.71 1.36 -12.97
C LEU A 207 -0.80 2.36 -12.28
N SER A 208 0.01 1.90 -11.33
CA SER A 208 0.98 2.75 -10.61
C SER A 208 2.04 3.32 -11.55
N SER A 209 2.54 2.54 -12.50
CA SER A 209 3.53 3.00 -13.48
C SER A 209 2.94 4.04 -14.45
N LEU A 210 1.68 3.86 -14.86
CA LEU A 210 0.95 4.82 -15.69
C LEU A 210 0.69 6.15 -14.96
N ILE A 211 0.38 6.12 -13.66
CA ILE A 211 0.22 7.32 -12.82
C ILE A 211 1.58 8.02 -12.69
N ALA A 212 2.64 7.28 -12.36
CA ALA A 212 4.00 7.80 -12.23
C ALA A 212 4.53 8.43 -13.54
N GLN A 213 4.24 7.81 -14.68
CA GLN A 213 4.51 8.40 -15.99
C GLN A 213 3.73 9.71 -16.19
N SER A 214 2.47 9.77 -15.79
CA SER A 214 1.66 11.00 -15.90
C SER A 214 2.27 12.12 -15.06
N GLN A 215 2.73 11.80 -13.85
CA GLN A 215 3.48 12.73 -12.99
C GLN A 215 4.79 13.18 -13.65
N GLY A 216 5.50 12.28 -14.34
CA GLY A 216 6.71 12.62 -15.07
C GLY A 216 6.44 13.56 -16.27
N LEU A 217 5.38 13.31 -17.03
CA LEU A 217 4.92 14.19 -18.10
C LEU A 217 4.50 15.57 -17.56
N LEU A 218 3.83 15.61 -16.41
CA LEU A 218 3.43 16.84 -15.74
C LEU A 218 4.63 17.74 -15.40
N PHE A 219 5.63 17.20 -14.69
CA PHE A 219 6.83 17.96 -14.34
C PHE A 219 7.67 18.30 -15.57
N GLY A 220 7.75 17.40 -16.55
CA GLY A 220 8.38 17.65 -17.84
C GLY A 220 7.75 18.83 -18.60
N ALA A 221 6.42 18.97 -18.56
CA ALA A 221 5.73 20.11 -19.16
C ALA A 221 5.92 21.41 -18.40
N ILE A 222 5.80 21.37 -17.06
CA ILE A 222 5.94 22.58 -16.24
C ILE A 222 7.33 23.19 -16.43
N LEU A 223 8.36 22.34 -16.46
CA LEU A 223 9.77 22.70 -16.47
C LEU A 223 10.45 22.51 -17.84
N MET A 224 9.69 22.61 -18.94
CA MET A 224 10.22 22.42 -20.31
C MET A 224 11.47 23.24 -20.66
N ASP A 225 11.65 24.42 -20.05
CA ASP A 225 12.79 25.31 -20.29
C ASP A 225 14.03 24.97 -19.45
N LYS A 226 13.85 24.17 -18.38
CA LYS A 226 14.90 23.81 -17.42
C LYS A 226 14.89 22.30 -17.19
N MET A 227 15.21 21.53 -18.23
CA MET A 227 15.24 20.06 -18.18
C MET A 227 16.03 19.51 -16.97
N LYS A 228 17.19 20.10 -16.67
CA LYS A 228 18.00 19.70 -15.51
C LYS A 228 17.23 19.82 -14.19
N ALA A 229 16.44 20.89 -14.02
CA ALA A 229 15.62 21.09 -12.84
C ALA A 229 14.44 20.08 -12.78
N ALA A 230 13.85 19.75 -13.93
CA ALA A 230 12.75 18.78 -14.00
C ALA A 230 13.15 17.42 -13.43
N VAL A 231 14.35 16.94 -13.79
CA VAL A 231 14.89 15.65 -13.34
C VAL A 231 15.09 15.58 -11.82
N PHE A 232 15.39 16.70 -11.15
CA PHE A 232 15.51 16.74 -9.68
C PHE A 232 14.17 16.94 -8.98
N VAL A 233 13.31 17.81 -9.52
CA VAL A 233 12.03 18.17 -8.89
C VAL A 233 11.03 17.02 -8.91
N ALA A 234 11.00 16.22 -9.98
CA ALA A 234 10.03 15.13 -10.08
C ALA A 234 10.21 14.05 -8.99
N PRO A 235 11.41 13.47 -8.76
CA PRO A 235 11.66 12.59 -7.61
C PRO A 235 11.44 13.26 -6.25
N ALA A 236 11.85 14.53 -6.10
CA ALA A 236 11.62 15.27 -4.86
C ALA A 236 10.13 15.40 -4.54
N ALA A 237 9.28 15.62 -5.55
CA ALA A 237 7.83 15.68 -5.41
C ALA A 237 7.18 14.32 -5.12
N THR A 238 7.80 13.20 -5.50
CA THR A 238 7.33 11.85 -5.17
C THR A 238 7.66 11.45 -3.73
N THR A 239 8.68 12.06 -3.13
CA THR A 239 9.08 11.79 -1.73
C THR A 239 7.93 11.92 -0.72
N PRO A 240 7.12 13.01 -0.71
CA PRO A 240 5.97 13.09 0.19
C PRO A 240 4.90 12.03 -0.11
N ILE A 241 4.69 11.66 -1.38
CA ILE A 241 3.74 10.59 -1.76
C ILE A 241 4.15 9.26 -1.10
N ILE A 242 5.46 8.99 -1.06
CA ILE A 242 6.04 7.80 -0.43
C ILE A 242 5.94 7.86 1.09
N LEU A 243 6.20 9.02 1.69
CA LEU A 243 6.08 9.21 3.14
C LEU A 243 4.67 8.88 3.65
N PHE A 244 3.65 9.29 2.90
CA PHE A 244 2.25 9.09 3.24
C PHE A 244 1.64 7.79 2.70
N ALA A 245 2.47 6.87 2.21
CA ALA A 245 2.02 5.60 1.61
C ALA A 245 1.57 4.53 2.63
N GLY A 246 1.72 4.77 3.94
CA GLY A 246 1.35 3.80 4.98
C GLY A 246 2.42 2.76 5.31
N PHE A 247 3.51 2.69 4.54
CA PHE A 247 4.65 1.81 4.82
C PHE A 247 5.66 2.43 5.81
N LEU A 248 6.14 3.65 5.54
CA LEU A 248 7.12 4.33 6.39
C LEU A 248 6.51 4.87 7.69
N VAL A 249 5.29 5.41 7.59
CA VAL A 249 4.51 5.91 8.72
C VAL A 249 3.11 5.35 8.59
N ARG A 250 2.63 4.69 9.66
CA ARG A 250 1.27 4.14 9.69
C ARG A 250 0.23 5.25 9.58
N THR A 251 -0.78 5.03 8.73
CA THR A 251 -1.86 6.00 8.49
C THR A 251 -2.58 6.44 9.77
N GLN A 252 -2.76 5.52 10.71
CA GLN A 252 -3.43 5.78 11.99
C GLN A 252 -2.62 6.70 12.91
N SER A 253 -1.29 6.62 12.84
CA SER A 253 -0.34 7.43 13.61
C SER A 253 -0.16 8.85 13.06
N ILE A 254 -0.63 9.12 11.84
CA ILE A 254 -0.57 10.47 11.24
C ILE A 254 -1.56 11.39 11.99
N PRO A 255 -1.14 12.59 12.38
CA PRO A 255 -2.03 13.55 13.04
C PRO A 255 -3.20 13.94 12.14
N SER A 256 -4.36 14.19 12.73
CA SER A 256 -5.64 14.36 12.02
C SER A 256 -5.59 15.38 10.88
N TYR A 257 -4.84 16.48 11.04
CA TYR A 257 -4.70 17.52 10.03
C TYR A 257 -3.88 17.09 8.79
N LEU A 258 -2.99 16.10 8.90
CA LEU A 258 -2.22 15.55 7.75
C LEU A 258 -2.85 14.30 7.14
N ARG A 259 -3.84 13.67 7.79
CA ARG A 259 -4.50 12.47 7.27
C ARG A 259 -5.07 12.61 5.85
N PRO A 260 -5.68 13.74 5.44
CA PRO A 260 -6.17 13.90 4.07
C PRO A 260 -5.06 13.80 3.01
N LEU A 261 -3.82 14.17 3.35
CA LEU A 261 -2.68 14.09 2.44
C LEU A 261 -2.28 12.63 2.14
N SER A 262 -2.56 11.71 3.06
CA SER A 262 -2.41 10.28 2.83
C SER A 262 -3.42 9.74 1.81
N ASN A 263 -4.63 10.29 1.77
CA ASN A 263 -5.63 9.92 0.76
C ASN A 263 -5.28 10.46 -0.65
N LEU A 264 -4.32 11.37 -0.77
CA LEU A 264 -3.80 11.83 -2.06
C LEU A 264 -2.70 10.88 -2.61
N SER A 265 -2.11 10.05 -1.75
CA SER A 265 -1.05 9.13 -2.15
C SER A 265 -1.62 7.94 -2.91
N TYR A 266 -1.39 7.87 -4.22
CA TYR A 266 -1.70 6.67 -5.00
C TYR A 266 -0.89 5.45 -4.54
N LEU A 267 0.31 5.67 -3.99
CA LEU A 267 1.16 4.58 -3.50
C LEU A 267 0.53 3.89 -2.28
N ARG A 268 -0.20 4.62 -1.43
CA ARG A 268 -0.96 4.02 -0.34
C ARG A 268 -1.95 2.97 -0.87
N TYR A 269 -2.83 3.37 -1.78
CA TYR A 269 -3.83 2.46 -2.36
C TYR A 269 -3.18 1.30 -3.13
N ALA A 270 -2.02 1.53 -3.76
CA ALA A 270 -1.28 0.46 -4.43
C ALA A 270 -0.72 -0.58 -3.45
N ILE A 271 -0.19 -0.15 -2.30
CA ILE A 271 0.30 -1.05 -1.25
C ILE A 271 -0.88 -1.80 -0.62
N GLU A 272 -1.93 -1.10 -0.20
CA GLU A 272 -3.13 -1.71 0.39
C GLU A 272 -3.73 -2.77 -0.56
N ALA A 273 -3.87 -2.46 -1.85
CA ALA A 273 -4.36 -3.40 -2.85
C ALA A 273 -3.41 -4.60 -3.03
N CYS A 274 -2.10 -4.39 -3.03
CA CYS A 274 -1.12 -5.49 -3.13
C CYS A 274 -1.17 -6.40 -1.88
N LEU A 275 -1.35 -5.82 -0.69
CA LEU A 275 -1.50 -6.58 0.56
C LEU A 275 -2.79 -7.39 0.56
N ILE A 276 -3.92 -6.82 0.12
CA ILE A 276 -5.17 -7.58 -0.01
C ILE A 276 -5.02 -8.69 -1.06
N SER A 277 -4.43 -8.41 -2.22
CA SER A 277 -4.19 -9.43 -3.26
C SER A 277 -3.23 -10.53 -2.82
N ARG A 278 -2.31 -10.26 -1.89
CA ARG A 278 -1.37 -11.27 -1.38
C ARG A 278 -1.90 -12.04 -0.17
N TYR A 279 -2.49 -11.36 0.81
CA TYR A 279 -2.86 -11.94 2.11
C TYR A 279 -4.37 -12.14 2.28
N GLY A 280 -5.20 -11.41 1.54
CA GLY A 280 -6.67 -11.54 1.59
C GLY A 280 -7.20 -12.83 0.98
N PHE A 281 -8.53 -13.01 1.03
CA PHE A 281 -9.26 -14.17 0.54
C PHE A 281 -8.87 -15.48 1.24
N ASN A 282 -9.10 -15.53 2.56
CA ASN A 282 -8.98 -16.72 3.41
C ASN A 282 -7.66 -17.52 3.22
N GLN A 283 -6.52 -16.83 3.32
CA GLN A 283 -5.19 -17.47 3.27
C GLN A 283 -4.82 -18.24 4.54
N CYS A 284 -5.54 -18.00 5.63
CA CYS A 284 -5.39 -18.76 6.86
C CYS A 284 -6.40 -19.89 6.86
N GLU A 285 -5.91 -21.12 6.74
CA GLU A 285 -6.74 -22.30 6.93
C GLU A 285 -7.15 -22.38 8.40
N CYS A 286 -8.46 -22.43 8.65
CA CYS A 286 -9.02 -22.61 9.99
C CYS A 286 -10.02 -23.75 9.94
N ASP A 287 -9.74 -24.83 10.66
CA ASP A 287 -10.67 -25.94 10.83
C ASP A 287 -11.63 -25.62 11.99
N PRO A 288 -12.94 -25.43 11.72
CA PRO A 288 -13.92 -25.14 12.77
C PRO A 288 -14.06 -26.27 13.79
N ALA A 289 -13.72 -27.52 13.43
CA ALA A 289 -13.77 -28.65 14.35
C ALA A 289 -12.67 -28.55 15.43
N ILE A 290 -11.47 -28.10 15.05
CA ILE A 290 -10.34 -27.89 15.96
C ILE A 290 -10.53 -26.58 16.74
N PHE A 291 -11.06 -25.53 16.10
CA PHE A 291 -11.31 -24.25 16.75
C PHE A 291 -12.31 -24.36 17.92
N ASN A 292 -13.35 -25.18 17.75
CA ASN A 292 -14.35 -25.43 18.79
C ASN A 292 -13.95 -26.53 19.79
N GLN A 293 -12.82 -27.22 19.59
CA GLN A 293 -12.29 -28.11 20.62
C GLN A 293 -11.87 -27.26 21.82
N THR A 294 -12.64 -27.40 22.88
CA THR A 294 -12.42 -26.73 24.15
C THR A 294 -11.13 -27.22 24.79
N VAL A 295 -10.13 -26.36 24.91
CA VAL A 295 -9.34 -26.33 26.15
C VAL A 295 -9.41 -24.92 26.71
N ARG A 296 -10.53 -24.65 27.39
CA ARG A 296 -10.59 -23.61 28.44
C ARG A 296 -10.25 -24.16 29.82
N GLU A 297 -9.94 -25.45 29.90
CA GLU A 297 -9.79 -26.16 31.16
C GLU A 297 -8.34 -26.66 31.27
N LEU A 298 -7.55 -25.90 32.03
CA LEU A 298 -6.29 -26.40 32.58
C LEU A 298 -6.59 -27.70 33.36
N PRO A 299 -5.69 -28.71 33.36
CA PRO A 299 -5.86 -29.86 34.23
C PRO A 299 -6.18 -29.40 35.66
N PRO A 300 -7.15 -30.04 36.35
CA PRO A 300 -7.63 -29.59 37.66
C PRO A 300 -6.50 -29.46 38.71
N ILE A 301 -5.43 -30.25 38.57
CA ILE A 301 -4.21 -30.21 39.39
C ILE A 301 -3.47 -28.87 39.26
N ALA A 302 -3.41 -28.30 38.07
CA ALA A 302 -2.68 -27.06 37.87
C ALA A 302 -3.50 -25.84 38.34
N ARG A 303 -4.85 -25.93 38.31
CA ARG A 303 -5.72 -24.94 38.96
C ARG A 303 -5.50 -24.96 40.48
N SER A 304 -5.52 -26.15 41.09
CA SER A 304 -5.34 -26.29 42.53
C SER A 304 -3.95 -25.88 43.02
N MET A 305 -2.88 -26.23 42.30
CA MET A 305 -1.53 -25.78 42.62
C MET A 305 -1.39 -24.25 42.58
N LEU A 306 -1.99 -23.60 41.58
CA LEU A 306 -1.91 -22.16 41.42
C LEU A 306 -2.72 -21.43 42.49
N ASP A 307 -3.93 -21.91 42.80
CA ASP A 307 -4.75 -21.36 43.89
C ASP A 307 -4.02 -21.47 45.23
N TYR A 308 -3.38 -22.62 45.49
CA TYR A 308 -2.53 -22.82 46.66
C TYR A 308 -1.35 -21.83 46.70
N TRP A 309 -0.64 -21.67 45.58
CA TRP A 309 0.48 -20.73 45.49
C TRP A 309 0.01 -19.28 45.72
N LEU A 310 -1.08 -18.84 45.07
CA LEU A 310 -1.65 -17.50 45.24
C LEU A 310 -2.17 -17.25 46.65
N SER A 311 -2.73 -18.27 47.31
CA SER A 311 -3.17 -18.18 48.70
C SER A 311 -2.01 -17.86 49.65
N SER A 312 -0.79 -18.28 49.31
CA SER A 312 0.44 -18.01 50.09
C SER A 312 0.90 -16.55 50.01
N TYR A 313 0.42 -15.77 49.03
CA TYR A 313 0.75 -14.35 48.84
C TYR A 313 -0.37 -13.40 49.27
N ARG A 314 -1.51 -13.89 49.81
CA ARG A 314 -2.54 -12.98 50.34
C ARG A 314 -1.98 -12.23 51.57
N PRO A 315 -2.04 -10.89 51.61
CA PRO A 315 -1.56 -10.13 52.75
C PRO A 315 -2.39 -10.46 54.00
N ILE A 316 -1.72 -10.56 55.14
CA ILE A 316 -2.26 -10.88 56.48
C ILE A 316 -3.26 -9.82 56.99
N SER A 317 -3.67 -8.84 56.19
CA SER A 317 -4.60 -7.78 56.60
C SER A 317 -6.07 -8.22 56.70
N ASP A 318 -6.44 -9.41 56.21
CA ASP A 318 -7.80 -9.95 56.33
C ASP A 318 -8.03 -10.81 57.60
N VAL A 319 -6.99 -11.03 58.42
CA VAL A 319 -7.10 -11.87 59.64
C VAL A 319 -7.52 -11.06 60.88
N THR A 320 -7.53 -9.72 60.83
CA THR A 320 -7.72 -8.88 62.03
C THR A 320 -9.17 -8.51 62.37
N ASN A 321 -10.18 -9.02 61.66
CA ASN A 321 -11.60 -8.77 61.99
C ASN A 321 -12.28 -9.92 62.77
N GLY A 322 -11.50 -10.83 63.36
CA GLY A 322 -11.98 -11.75 64.39
C GLY A 322 -11.51 -11.27 65.75
N THR A 323 -12.36 -10.56 66.48
CA THR A 323 -12.13 -10.19 67.88
C THR A 323 -11.85 -11.45 68.70
N LEU A 324 -10.63 -11.58 69.22
CA LEU A 324 -10.28 -12.54 70.25
C LEU A 324 -10.78 -12.00 71.59
N ASP A 325 -12.05 -12.20 71.90
CA ASP A 325 -12.52 -12.11 73.28
C ASP A 325 -12.16 -13.42 73.98
N MET A 326 -11.19 -13.33 74.89
CA MET A 326 -10.84 -14.40 75.84
C MET A 326 -11.79 -14.31 77.03
N ASP A 327 -12.93 -15.00 76.95
CA ASP A 327 -13.73 -15.31 78.13
C ASP A 327 -13.38 -16.72 78.64
N MET A 328 -12.79 -16.76 79.83
CA MET A 328 -12.69 -17.95 80.67
C MET A 328 -14.06 -18.21 81.28
N ASP A 329 -14.72 -19.30 80.90
CA ASP A 329 -15.69 -19.96 81.77
C ASP A 329 -15.71 -21.47 81.56
N ASN A 330 -15.85 -22.16 82.69
CA ASN A 330 -15.40 -23.52 82.92
C ASN A 330 -16.63 -24.40 83.20
N ASN A 331 -17.09 -25.22 82.24
CA ASN A 331 -17.87 -26.44 82.54
C ASN A 331 -18.07 -27.38 81.34
N SER A 332 -17.63 -28.63 81.54
CA SER A 332 -18.10 -29.90 80.95
C SER A 332 -18.88 -29.91 79.62
N THR A 333 -18.27 -30.46 78.58
CA THR A 333 -18.61 -31.73 77.90
C THR A 333 -18.08 -31.71 76.46
N ALA A 334 -17.31 -32.73 76.10
CA ALA A 334 -16.78 -32.88 74.75
C ALA A 334 -17.94 -33.15 73.78
N VAL A 335 -18.29 -32.16 72.95
CA VAL A 335 -19.07 -32.34 71.73
C VAL A 335 -18.14 -32.03 70.57
N ALA A 336 -17.84 -33.04 69.76
CA ALA A 336 -17.16 -32.87 68.49
C ALA A 336 -18.04 -32.03 67.55
N GLY A 337 -17.78 -30.73 67.50
CA GLY A 337 -18.30 -29.83 66.47
C GLY A 337 -17.45 -29.92 65.20
N PRO A 338 -18.00 -29.57 64.02
CA PRO A 338 -17.33 -29.77 62.76
C PRO A 338 -16.02 -28.97 62.72
N SER A 339 -14.98 -29.56 62.13
CA SER A 339 -13.68 -28.94 61.97
C SER A 339 -13.80 -27.55 61.33
N ALA A 340 -12.91 -26.63 61.68
CA ALA A 340 -12.79 -25.28 61.10
C ALA A 340 -12.70 -25.23 59.55
N LEU A 341 -12.60 -26.38 58.90
CA LEU A 341 -12.74 -26.59 57.46
C LEU A 341 -14.16 -26.28 56.95
N ASP A 342 -15.20 -26.53 57.75
CA ASP A 342 -16.60 -26.41 57.33
C ASP A 342 -17.13 -24.96 57.45
N ALA A 343 -16.57 -24.17 58.37
CA ALA A 343 -16.93 -22.75 58.51
C ALA A 343 -16.30 -21.86 57.40
N ALA A 344 -15.17 -22.30 56.84
CA ALA A 344 -14.55 -21.66 55.67
C ALA A 344 -15.30 -21.95 54.35
N ALA A 345 -16.17 -22.97 54.33
CA ALA A 345 -16.99 -23.30 53.18
C ALA A 345 -18.23 -22.39 53.06
N ALA A 346 -18.79 -21.91 54.18
CA ALA A 346 -20.06 -21.18 54.17
C ALA A 346 -19.96 -19.66 53.92
N THR A 347 -18.77 -19.06 54.05
CA THR A 347 -18.57 -17.61 53.84
C THR A 347 -18.00 -17.25 52.46
N ASN A 348 -17.65 -18.26 51.64
CA ASN A 348 -17.03 -18.04 50.33
C ASN A 348 -18.03 -18.00 49.16
N GLU A 349 -19.32 -18.31 49.35
CA GLU A 349 -20.28 -18.35 48.24
C GLU A 349 -20.74 -16.96 47.76
N SER A 350 -20.67 -15.91 48.59
CA SER A 350 -21.26 -14.60 48.25
C SER A 350 -20.27 -13.52 47.81
N MET A 351 -18.95 -13.73 47.95
CA MET A 351 -17.92 -12.77 47.48
C MET A 351 -17.05 -13.26 46.30
N VAL A 352 -17.09 -14.56 45.97
CA VAL A 352 -16.32 -15.12 44.84
C VAL A 352 -17.09 -15.07 43.51
N ALA A 353 -18.42 -14.88 43.55
CA ALA A 353 -19.29 -15.01 42.38
C ALA A 353 -19.17 -13.91 41.30
N ASN A 354 -18.36 -12.85 41.49
CA ASN A 354 -18.37 -11.70 40.57
C ASN A 354 -16.98 -11.16 40.14
N LYS A 355 -15.89 -11.91 40.35
CA LYS A 355 -14.57 -11.55 39.80
C LYS A 355 -14.11 -12.67 38.87
N PRO A 356 -13.91 -12.42 37.56
CA PRO A 356 -13.48 -13.49 36.67
C PRO A 356 -12.16 -14.03 37.19
N ASP A 357 -12.13 -15.36 37.33
CA ASP A 357 -11.04 -16.13 37.88
C ASP A 357 -9.72 -15.65 37.24
N LEU A 358 -8.69 -15.40 38.05
CA LEU A 358 -7.41 -14.83 37.56
C LEU A 358 -6.86 -15.65 36.40
N PHE A 359 -7.09 -16.96 36.45
CA PHE A 359 -6.73 -17.91 35.43
C PHE A 359 -7.47 -17.68 34.10
N THR A 360 -8.78 -17.38 34.15
CA THR A 360 -9.54 -17.02 32.93
C THR A 360 -8.99 -15.75 32.29
N LYS A 361 -8.57 -14.77 33.08
CA LYS A 361 -7.92 -13.55 32.56
C LYS A 361 -6.55 -13.83 31.95
N LEU A 362 -5.77 -14.71 32.56
CA LEU A 362 -4.46 -15.12 32.02
C LEU A 362 -4.63 -15.84 30.68
N ILE A 363 -5.56 -16.79 30.60
CA ILE A 363 -5.88 -17.51 29.35
C ILE A 363 -6.39 -16.53 28.29
N ASP A 364 -7.27 -15.59 28.64
CA ASP A 364 -7.73 -14.56 27.71
C ASP A 364 -6.56 -13.68 27.21
N SER A 365 -5.64 -13.31 28.11
CA SER A 365 -4.46 -12.52 27.75
C SER A 365 -3.50 -13.27 26.83
N LEU A 366 -3.26 -14.56 27.09
CA LEU A 366 -2.40 -15.40 26.25
C LEU A 366 -3.04 -15.69 24.89
N THR A 367 -4.35 -15.97 24.89
CA THR A 367 -5.15 -16.14 23.66
C THR A 367 -5.05 -14.89 22.81
N ARG A 368 -5.24 -13.72 23.43
CA ARG A 368 -5.12 -12.42 22.79
C ARG A 368 -3.71 -12.13 22.26
N ALA A 369 -2.66 -12.59 22.95
CA ALA A 369 -1.29 -12.44 22.48
C ALA A 369 -1.03 -13.25 21.20
N ASN A 370 -1.56 -14.47 21.11
CA ASN A 370 -1.44 -15.35 19.93
C ASN A 370 -2.31 -14.93 18.73
N SER A 371 -3.28 -14.05 18.96
CA SER A 371 -4.16 -13.46 17.95
C SER A 371 -3.89 -11.96 17.70
N PHE A 372 -2.64 -11.52 17.95
CA PHE A 372 -2.18 -10.16 17.69
C PHE A 372 -3.04 -9.05 18.32
N GLY A 373 -3.62 -9.31 19.50
CA GLY A 373 -4.42 -8.34 20.23
C GLY A 373 -5.94 -8.49 20.06
N ARG A 374 -6.43 -9.41 19.21
CA ARG A 374 -7.88 -9.57 18.91
C ARG A 374 -8.52 -10.75 19.63
N ASN A 375 -9.79 -10.63 20.02
CA ASN A 375 -10.56 -11.76 20.52
C ASN A 375 -11.20 -12.49 19.33
N ILE A 376 -10.64 -13.63 18.93
CA ILE A 376 -11.13 -14.43 17.81
C ILE A 376 -12.18 -15.41 18.34
N THR A 377 -13.43 -15.24 17.92
CA THR A 377 -14.55 -16.09 18.31
C THR A 377 -15.05 -17.00 17.19
N SER A 378 -14.60 -16.76 15.95
CA SER A 378 -14.96 -17.57 14.78
C SER A 378 -13.80 -17.67 13.79
N CYS A 379 -13.77 -18.73 12.98
CA CYS A 379 -12.76 -18.92 11.94
C CYS A 379 -12.71 -17.79 10.89
N GLU A 380 -13.83 -17.11 10.65
CA GLU A 380 -13.89 -15.98 9.71
C GLU A 380 -13.08 -14.76 10.19
N GLN A 381 -12.82 -14.67 11.50
CA GLN A 381 -12.01 -13.59 12.09
C GLN A 381 -10.50 -13.89 12.04
N VAL A 382 -10.09 -15.07 11.54
CA VAL A 382 -8.69 -15.49 11.41
C VAL A 382 -8.11 -14.87 10.15
N VAL A 383 -7.53 -13.68 10.31
CA VAL A 383 -6.89 -12.93 9.22
C VAL A 383 -5.38 -12.78 9.44
N PRO A 384 -4.56 -12.81 8.37
CA PRO A 384 -3.13 -12.54 8.44
C PRO A 384 -2.74 -11.24 9.16
N TYR A 385 -1.58 -11.23 9.81
CA TYR A 385 -1.05 -10.04 10.48
C TYR A 385 -1.05 -8.76 9.60
N PRO A 386 -0.61 -8.76 8.32
CA PRO A 386 -0.60 -7.56 7.49
C PRO A 386 -1.99 -6.95 7.28
N MET A 387 -3.04 -7.77 7.24
CA MET A 387 -4.41 -7.27 7.11
C MET A 387 -4.89 -6.62 8.41
N ILE A 388 -4.43 -7.11 9.55
CA ILE A 388 -4.74 -6.52 10.86
C ILE A 388 -4.02 -5.18 11.04
N ASP A 389 -2.71 -5.13 10.78
CA ASP A 389 -1.89 -3.93 11.01
C ASP A 389 -2.30 -2.76 10.11
N TYR A 390 -2.71 -3.05 8.86
CA TYR A 390 -3.20 -2.04 7.91
C TYR A 390 -4.72 -1.80 7.96
N ASP A 391 -5.46 -2.53 8.81
CA ASP A 391 -6.93 -2.48 8.91
C ASP A 391 -7.64 -2.71 7.56
N LEU A 392 -7.24 -3.77 6.86
CA LEU A 392 -7.68 -4.10 5.49
C LEU A 392 -8.80 -5.14 5.49
N LYS A 393 -9.72 -4.98 4.53
CA LYS A 393 -10.80 -5.93 4.23
C LYS A 393 -10.75 -6.36 2.76
N ASP A 394 -11.18 -7.58 2.48
CA ASP A 394 -11.14 -8.14 1.11
C ASP A 394 -11.97 -7.31 0.10
N GLU A 395 -13.11 -6.76 0.55
CA GLU A 395 -13.99 -5.92 -0.28
C GLU A 395 -13.32 -4.64 -0.79
N GLN A 396 -12.32 -4.13 -0.06
CA GLN A 396 -11.64 -2.87 -0.41
C GLN A 396 -10.75 -2.99 -1.65
N LEU A 397 -10.47 -4.21 -2.13
CA LEU A 397 -9.62 -4.41 -3.31
C LEU A 397 -10.16 -3.65 -4.52
N PHE A 398 -11.44 -3.80 -4.84
CA PHE A 398 -12.06 -3.14 -5.98
C PHE A 398 -12.11 -1.62 -5.82
N SER A 399 -12.35 -1.14 -4.60
CA SER A 399 -12.31 0.30 -4.29
C SER A 399 -10.91 0.88 -4.53
N CYS A 400 -9.85 0.17 -4.13
CA CYS A 400 -8.47 0.61 -4.37
C CYS A 400 -8.17 0.70 -5.88
N PHE A 401 -8.58 -0.31 -6.67
CA PHE A 401 -8.44 -0.27 -8.13
C PHE A 401 -9.17 0.91 -8.75
N ALA A 402 -10.42 1.16 -8.34
CA ALA A 402 -11.21 2.28 -8.83
C ALA A 402 -10.57 3.63 -8.49
N ILE A 403 -10.04 3.79 -7.28
CA ILE A 403 -9.34 5.01 -6.84
C ILE A 403 -8.07 5.22 -7.66
N LEU A 404 -7.25 4.18 -7.87
CA LEU A 404 -6.05 4.27 -8.72
C LEU A 404 -6.40 4.67 -10.16
N LEU A 405 -7.46 4.10 -10.73
CA LEU A 405 -7.94 4.47 -12.06
C LEU A 405 -8.42 5.92 -12.11
N ALA A 406 -9.15 6.38 -11.10
CA ALA A 406 -9.60 7.77 -10.99
C ALA A 406 -8.41 8.74 -10.87
N MET A 407 -7.39 8.40 -10.07
CA MET A 407 -6.15 9.17 -9.95
C MET A 407 -5.36 9.21 -11.27
N LEU A 408 -5.34 8.11 -12.03
CA LEU A 408 -4.73 8.08 -13.36
C LEU A 408 -5.45 9.04 -14.32
N ILE A 409 -6.78 8.98 -14.38
CA ILE A 409 -7.58 9.87 -15.24
C ILE A 409 -7.34 11.33 -14.83
N PHE A 410 -7.41 11.63 -13.54
CA PHE A 410 -7.19 12.97 -13.01
C PHE A 410 -5.80 13.51 -13.37
N THR A 411 -4.74 12.74 -13.13
CA THR A 411 -3.37 13.16 -13.43
C THR A 411 -3.12 13.32 -14.93
N ARG A 412 -3.73 12.49 -15.79
CA ARG A 412 -3.67 12.64 -17.26
C ARG A 412 -4.38 13.91 -17.74
N LEU A 413 -5.58 14.18 -17.22
CA LEU A 413 -6.32 15.41 -17.56
C LEU A 413 -5.56 16.66 -17.09
N LEU A 414 -5.05 16.65 -15.86
CA LEU A 414 -4.23 17.75 -15.33
C LEU A 414 -3.01 18.02 -16.22
N THR A 415 -2.30 16.96 -16.62
CA THR A 415 -1.15 17.05 -17.53
C THR A 415 -1.56 17.63 -18.87
N PHE A 416 -2.67 17.18 -19.44
CA PHE A 416 -3.19 17.70 -20.72
C PHE A 416 -3.49 19.21 -20.64
N PHE A 417 -4.16 19.68 -19.59
CA PHE A 417 -4.45 21.09 -19.40
C PHE A 417 -3.18 21.93 -19.28
N ILE A 418 -2.17 21.44 -18.55
CA ILE A 418 -0.90 22.15 -18.37
C ILE A 418 -0.09 22.20 -19.67
N VAL A 419 -0.05 21.10 -20.44
CA VAL A 419 0.55 21.09 -21.77
C VAL A 419 -0.15 22.12 -22.67
N CYS A 420 -1.49 22.14 -22.68
CA CYS A 420 -2.25 23.11 -23.47
C CYS A 420 -1.96 24.56 -23.06
N TYR A 421 -1.94 24.83 -21.76
CA TYR A 421 -1.64 26.16 -21.22
C TYR A 421 -0.21 26.61 -21.60
N LYS A 422 0.78 25.74 -21.41
CA LYS A 422 2.19 26.04 -21.72
C LYS A 422 2.42 26.27 -23.21
N VAL A 423 1.86 25.42 -24.07
CA VAL A 423 2.00 25.58 -25.53
C VAL A 423 1.34 26.88 -26.00
N LYS A 424 0.09 27.15 -25.58
CA LYS A 424 -0.63 28.38 -25.96
C LYS A 424 0.05 29.66 -25.45
N ARG A 425 0.76 29.60 -24.33
CA ARG A 425 1.52 30.75 -23.81
C ARG A 425 2.79 31.05 -24.63
N LYS A 426 3.35 30.06 -25.32
CA LYS A 426 4.60 30.19 -26.10
C LYS A 426 4.37 30.52 -27.58
N VAL A 427 3.17 30.27 -28.10
CA VAL A 427 2.73 30.63 -29.45
C VAL A 427 2.10 32.00 -29.44
#